data_AF-A0A1V4RU22-F1
#
_entry.id   AF-A0A1V4RU22-F1
#
_cell.length_a   1.000
_cell.length_b   1.000
_cell.length_c   1.000
_cell.angle_alpha   90.00
_cell.angle_beta   90.00
_cell.angle_gamma   90.00
#
_symmetry.space_group_name_H-M   'P 1'
#
loop_
_entity.id
_entity.type
_entity.pdbx_description
1 polymer ?
#
loop_
_entity_poly.entity_id
_entity_poly.type
_entity_poly.pdbx_seq_one_letter_code
_entity_poly.pdbx_strand_id
1 'polypeptide(L)'
;MSIWSQISRYLNQLIAPLGIRLINRQSSLDWDVCLKRFKGLGFNPTTVIDIGVAQGTLVLYRNFPDTYYILIDPLREAVPFMKTHCQRFAGGGGIP
;
A
#
# COMPACT_ATOMS: atom_id res chain seq x y z
N MET A 1 -13.89 18.98 -22.87
CA MET A 1 -14.29 19.35 -21.49
C MET A 1 -15.18 18.26 -20.93
N SER A 2 -14.86 17.68 -19.76
CA SER A 2 -15.61 16.56 -19.17
C SER A 2 -16.89 17.06 -18.49
N ILE A 3 -18.03 16.45 -18.83
CA ILE A 3 -19.36 16.72 -18.23
C ILE A 3 -19.34 16.61 -16.69
N TRP A 4 -18.57 15.66 -16.16
CA TRP A 4 -18.42 15.44 -14.72
C TRP A 4 -17.89 16.68 -14.00
N SER A 5 -16.91 17.37 -14.59
CA SER A 5 -16.29 18.55 -14.00
C SER A 5 -17.24 19.75 -13.84
N GLN A 6 -18.25 19.83 -14.71
CA GLN A 6 -19.28 20.87 -14.65
C GLN A 6 -20.30 20.55 -13.55
N ILE A 7 -20.70 19.28 -13.46
CA ILE A 7 -21.63 18.79 -12.44
C ILE A 7 -21.04 18.96 -11.03
N SER A 8 -19.79 18.53 -10.79
CA SER A 8 -19.13 18.72 -9.48
C SER A 8 -19.07 20.17 -9.05
N ARG A 9 -18.86 21.08 -10.00
CA ARG A 9 -18.72 22.50 -9.72
C ARG A 9 -20.05 23.10 -9.28
N TYR A 10 -21.12 22.78 -10.02
CA TYR A 10 -22.46 23.25 -9.69
C TYR A 10 -22.94 22.69 -8.35
N LEU A 11 -22.74 21.39 -8.11
CA LEU A 11 -23.06 20.77 -6.81
C LEU A 11 -22.30 21.41 -5.66
N ASN A 12 -20.99 21.66 -5.83
CA ASN A 12 -20.18 22.34 -4.82
C ASN A 12 -20.67 23.76 -4.51
N GLN A 13 -21.17 24.49 -5.50
CA GLN A 13 -21.74 25.83 -5.28
C GLN A 13 -23.01 25.80 -4.43
N LEU A 14 -23.84 24.76 -4.57
CA LEU A 14 -25.08 24.63 -3.81
C LEU A 14 -24.86 24.22 -2.35
N ILE A 15 -23.87 23.37 -2.10
CA ILE A 15 -23.62 22.80 -0.76
C ILE A 15 -22.55 23.57 0.04
N ALA A 16 -21.79 24.46 -0.59
CA ALA A 16 -20.79 25.29 0.09
C ALA A 16 -21.37 26.16 1.23
N PRO A 17 -22.59 26.76 1.13
CA PRO A 17 -23.20 27.49 2.24
C PRO A 17 -23.51 26.62 3.46
N LEU A 18 -23.64 25.30 3.27
CA LEU A 18 -23.81 24.32 4.35
C LEU A 18 -22.47 23.92 5.00
N GLY A 19 -21.35 24.50 4.56
CA GLY A 19 -20.01 24.16 5.03
C GLY A 19 -19.46 22.85 4.45
N ILE A 20 -20.10 22.29 3.43
CA ILE A 20 -19.73 20.99 2.84
C ILE A 20 -19.04 21.23 1.49
N ARG A 21 -18.01 20.45 1.16
CA ARG A 21 -17.34 20.47 -0.14
C ARG A 21 -17.12 19.05 -0.64
N LEU A 22 -17.67 18.75 -1.81
CA LEU A 22 -17.37 17.53 -2.56
C LEU A 22 -15.94 17.65 -3.12
N ILE A 23 -15.03 16.95 -2.47
CA ILE A 23 -13.71 16.67 -2.98
C ILE A 23 -13.76 15.33 -3.73
N ASN A 24 -13.20 15.28 -4.94
CA ASN A 24 -12.87 13.98 -5.51
C ASN A 24 -11.77 13.40 -4.63
N ARG A 25 -12.13 12.45 -3.78
CA ARG A 25 -11.16 11.64 -3.07
C ARG A 25 -10.56 10.72 -4.13
N GLN A 26 -9.55 11.22 -4.84
CA GLN A 26 -8.66 10.36 -5.58
C GLN A 26 -8.16 9.37 -4.54
N SER A 27 -8.69 8.14 -4.56
CA SER A 27 -8.17 7.11 -3.71
C SER A 27 -6.70 7.02 -4.07
N SER A 28 -5.83 7.25 -3.09
CA SER A 28 -4.44 6.83 -3.19
C SER A 28 -4.44 5.44 -3.83
N LEU A 29 -3.60 5.25 -4.85
CA LEU A 29 -3.46 3.99 -5.57
C LEU A 29 -3.57 2.83 -4.55
N ASP A 30 -4.59 2.00 -4.67
CA ASP A 30 -4.72 0.85 -3.78
C ASP A 30 -3.55 -0.09 -4.13
N TRP A 31 -2.62 -0.24 -3.19
CA TRP A 31 -1.44 -1.05 -3.38
C TRP A 31 -1.81 -2.49 -3.76
N ASP A 32 -2.91 -3.04 -3.25
CA ASP A 32 -3.34 -4.38 -3.61
C ASP A 32 -3.70 -4.49 -5.09
N VAL A 33 -4.45 -3.50 -5.61
CA VAL A 33 -4.81 -3.44 -7.03
C VAL A 33 -3.57 -3.30 -7.91
N CYS A 34 -2.61 -2.48 -7.49
CA CYS A 34 -1.35 -2.29 -8.22
C CYS A 34 -0.52 -3.58 -8.28
N LEU A 35 -0.30 -4.23 -7.14
CA LEU A 35 0.49 -5.46 -7.05
C LEU A 35 -0.18 -6.63 -7.77
N LYS A 36 -1.50 -6.78 -7.67
CA LYS A 36 -2.28 -7.76 -8.45
C LYS A 36 -2.09 -7.56 -9.94
N ARG A 37 -2.07 -6.31 -10.42
CA ARG A 37 -1.82 -6.00 -11.82
C ARG A 37 -0.41 -6.40 -12.24
N PHE A 38 0.61 -6.13 -11.43
CA PHE A 38 1.97 -6.59 -11.71
C PHE A 38 2.05 -8.11 -11.79
N LYS A 39 1.46 -8.81 -10.83
CA LYS A 39 1.39 -10.28 -10.84
C LYS A 39 0.70 -10.81 -12.10
N GLY A 40 -0.42 -10.20 -12.51
CA GLY A 40 -1.12 -10.55 -13.75
C GLY A 40 -0.32 -10.30 -15.03
N LEU A 41 0.68 -9.41 -14.99
CA LEU A 41 1.64 -9.18 -16.08
C LEU A 41 2.86 -10.11 -16.01
N GLY A 42 2.87 -11.10 -15.10
CA GLY A 42 3.96 -12.05 -14.94
C GLY A 42 5.10 -11.58 -14.04
N PHE A 43 4.96 -10.43 -13.37
CA PHE A 43 5.92 -10.01 -12.37
C PHE A 43 5.80 -10.88 -11.12
N ASN A 44 6.84 -11.66 -10.83
CA ASN A 44 6.92 -12.51 -9.64
C ASN A 44 8.35 -12.48 -9.08
N PRO A 45 8.67 -11.56 -8.16
CA PRO A 45 10.04 -11.40 -7.67
C PRO A 45 10.44 -12.61 -6.83
N THR A 46 11.64 -13.12 -7.02
CA THR A 46 12.21 -14.17 -6.17
C THR A 46 12.66 -13.63 -4.82
N THR A 47 13.01 -12.34 -4.74
CA THR A 47 13.47 -11.69 -3.51
C THR A 47 12.98 -10.24 -3.47
N VAL A 48 12.58 -9.79 -2.28
CA VAL A 48 12.19 -8.40 -2.00
C VAL A 48 12.92 -7.91 -0.76
N ILE A 49 13.46 -6.69 -0.85
CA ILE A 49 14.03 -5.97 0.29
C ILE A 49 12.98 -4.95 0.73
N ASP A 50 12.40 -5.14 1.92
CA ASP A 50 11.36 -4.28 2.50
C ASP A 50 12.02 -3.37 3.55
N ILE A 51 12.18 -2.09 3.21
CA ILE A 51 12.85 -1.09 4.05
C ILE A 51 11.79 -0.19 4.69
N GLY A 52 11.84 -0.08 6.01
CA GLY A 52 10.83 0.64 6.79
C GLY A 52 9.58 -0.20 7.03
N VAL A 53 9.79 -1.45 7.47
CA VAL A 53 8.75 -2.47 7.64
C VAL A 53 7.68 -2.07 8.67
N ALA A 54 8.05 -1.31 9.70
CA ALA A 54 7.20 -0.98 10.84
C ALA A 54 6.47 -2.22 11.41
N GLN A 55 5.14 -2.30 11.24
CA GLN A 55 4.32 -3.45 11.66
C GLN A 55 4.15 -4.53 10.58
N GLY A 56 4.59 -4.27 9.36
CA GLY A 56 4.57 -5.17 8.22
C GLY A 56 3.79 -4.66 7.02
N THR A 57 4.14 -5.18 5.85
CA THR A 57 3.54 -4.83 4.56
C THR A 57 2.63 -5.96 4.08
N LEU A 58 1.56 -6.26 4.82
CA LEU A 58 0.68 -7.43 4.56
C LEU A 58 0.18 -7.55 3.13
N VAL A 59 -0.12 -6.42 2.47
CA VAL A 59 -0.56 -6.40 1.07
C VAL A 59 0.52 -6.94 0.12
N LEU A 60 1.80 -6.66 0.39
CA LEU A 60 2.93 -7.15 -0.38
C LEU A 60 3.10 -8.66 -0.18
N TYR A 61 3.16 -9.10 1.08
CA TYR A 61 3.39 -10.51 1.42
C TYR A 61 2.29 -11.43 0.89
N ARG A 62 1.04 -10.96 0.86
CA ARG A 62 -0.10 -11.72 0.28
C ARG A 62 -0.02 -11.82 -1.23
N ASN A 63 0.47 -10.79 -1.91
CA ASN A 63 0.56 -10.80 -3.37
C ASN A 63 1.72 -11.68 -3.86
N PHE A 64 2.84 -11.74 -3.13
CA PHE A 64 3.99 -12.58 -3.45
C PHE A 64 4.38 -13.49 -2.26
N PRO A 65 3.62 -14.56 -1.99
CA PRO A 65 3.85 -15.43 -0.83
C PRO A 65 5.11 -16.29 -0.95
N ASP A 66 5.55 -16.58 -2.17
CA ASP A 66 6.70 -17.45 -2.46
C ASP A 66 8.03 -16.67 -2.58
N THR A 67 7.98 -15.35 -2.38
CA THR A 67 9.15 -14.47 -2.42
C THR A 67 9.95 -14.57 -1.13
N TYR A 68 11.28 -14.52 -1.25
CA TYR A 68 12.17 -14.37 -0.09
C TYR A 68 12.23 -12.90 0.37
N TYR A 69 11.87 -12.61 1.62
CA TYR A 69 11.84 -11.25 2.15
C TYR A 69 13.04 -10.92 3.03
N ILE A 70 13.69 -9.79 2.75
CA ILE A 70 14.71 -9.17 3.60
C ILE A 70 14.09 -7.94 4.26
N LEU A 71 13.87 -8.01 5.57
CA LEU A 71 13.17 -6.99 6.35
C LEU A 71 14.17 -6.09 7.08
N ILE A 72 14.10 -4.78 6.86
CA ILE A 72 15.01 -3.78 7.44
C ILE A 72 14.19 -2.66 8.08
N ASP A 73 14.40 -2.43 9.37
CA ASP A 73 13.83 -1.29 10.08
C ASP A 73 14.77 -0.85 11.23
N PRO A 74 15.09 0.46 11.35
CA PRO A 74 15.95 0.95 12.42
C PRO A 74 15.24 0.98 13.80
N LEU A 75 13.91 0.95 13.84
CA LEU A 75 13.15 1.01 15.10
C LEU A 75 13.18 -0.35 15.81
N ARG A 76 13.54 -0.34 17.10
CA ARG A 76 13.55 -1.56 17.92
C ARG A 76 12.14 -2.15 18.06
N GLU A 77 11.13 -1.30 18.01
CA GLU A 77 9.71 -1.63 18.05
C GLU A 77 9.27 -2.48 16.85
N ALA A 78 9.97 -2.37 15.70
CA ALA A 78 9.69 -3.16 14.51
C ALA A 78 10.19 -4.61 14.62
N VAL A 79 11.19 -4.88 15.46
CA VAL A 79 11.82 -6.21 15.63
C VAL A 79 10.82 -7.35 15.88
N PRO A 80 9.86 -7.26 16.83
CA PRO A 80 8.89 -8.34 17.04
C PRO A 80 8.02 -8.59 15.80
N PHE A 81 7.67 -7.54 15.04
CA PHE A 81 6.90 -7.68 13.81
C PHE A 81 7.74 -8.34 12.71
N MET A 82 8.98 -7.88 12.50
CA MET A 82 9.91 -8.50 11.54
C MET A 82 10.13 -9.98 11.84
N LYS A 83 10.36 -10.35 13.11
CA LYS A 83 10.47 -11.77 13.52
C LYS A 83 9.22 -12.57 13.21
N THR A 84 8.05 -12.00 13.49
CA THR A 84 6.76 -12.65 13.20
C THR A 84 6.59 -12.88 11.69
N HIS A 85 6.98 -11.91 10.86
CA HIS A 85 6.88 -12.03 9.41
C HIS A 85 7.89 -13.03 8.84
N CYS A 86 9.13 -13.07 9.34
CA CYS A 86 10.11 -14.09 8.95
C CYS A 86 9.72 -15.53 9.36
N GLN A 87 8.87 -15.69 10.38
CA GLN A 87 8.31 -17.01 10.74
C GLN A 87 7.16 -17.43 9.82
N ARG A 88 6.42 -16.45 9.27
CA ARG A 88 5.23 -16.68 8.44
C ARG A 88 5.55 -16.76 6.95
N PHE A 89 6.58 -16.07 6.51
CA PHE A 89 7.01 -16.00 5.12
C PHE A 89 8.50 -16.34 5.06
N ALA A 90 8.93 -16.99 3.97
CA ALA A 90 10.35 -17.28 3.79
C ALA A 90 11.14 -15.96 3.77
N GLY A 91 12.09 -15.78 4.69
CA GLY A 91 12.82 -14.52 4.80
C GLY A 91 13.73 -14.42 6.02
N GLY A 92 14.44 -13.30 6.10
CA GLY A 92 15.30 -12.92 7.23
C GLY A 92 15.16 -11.42 7.52
N GLY A 93 15.48 -11.00 8.75
CA GLY A 93 15.34 -9.60 9.15
C GLY A 93 16.34 -9.20 10.23
N GLY A 94 16.76 -7.94 10.21
CA GLY A 94 17.77 -7.40 11.11
C GLY A 94 17.65 -5.88 11.27
N ILE A 95 18.21 -5.38 12.37
CA ILE A 95 18.44 -3.94 12.53
C ILE A 95 19.76 -3.63 11.80
N PRO A 96 19.82 -2.60 10.94
CA PRO A 96 21.08 -2.19 10.32
C PRO A 96 22.11 -1.68 11.33
#